data_AF-A0A5J5APY6-F1
#
_entry.id   AF-A0A5J5APY6-F1
#
_cell.length_a   1.000
_cell.length_b   1.000
_cell.length_c   1.000
_cell.angle_alpha   90.00
_cell.angle_beta   90.00
_cell.angle_gamma   90.00
#
_symmetry.space_group_name_H-M   'P 1'
#
loop_
_entity.id
_entity.type
_entity.pdbx_description
1 polymer ?
#
loop_
_entity_poly.entity_id
_entity_poly.type
_entity_poly.pdbx_seq_one_letter_code
_entity_poly.pdbx_strand_id
1 'polypeptide(L)'
;MRSNLECTTANSLPACCDLLQSYYKALCTVEPQSPISLDKDHINSVTFTRYNLELHEKEEIAKEIARLKSGIGALYEAKQSSSKGAAQQLLDAINKLETNLNCNLERAVKENDRVYLTRVPPASSLLPLPAFSMVKSLSMNEVLDASKEKMFASLVPDSSAKALSKYTETLDDIIRTQAEKLQQRSELAQVRLNEMDLPDSILALEGNFTLATALKKDVEAVNICGGPTGLEAEL
;
A
#
# COMPACT_ATOMS: atom_id res chain seq x y z
N MET A 1 -6.95 -22.83 52.73
CA MET A 1 -7.33 -23.86 51.73
C MET A 1 -7.91 -23.28 50.43
N ARG A 2 -8.40 -22.04 50.37
CA ARG A 2 -8.91 -21.42 49.12
C ARG A 2 -7.81 -20.99 48.12
N SER A 3 -6.64 -20.59 48.60
CA SER A 3 -5.51 -20.11 47.77
C SER A 3 -4.81 -21.17 46.92
N ASN A 4 -4.95 -22.46 47.24
CA ASN A 4 -4.38 -23.55 46.42
C ASN A 4 -5.27 -23.90 45.21
N LEU A 5 -6.54 -23.50 45.22
CA LEU A 5 -7.50 -23.82 44.16
C LEU A 5 -7.48 -22.77 43.03
N GLU A 6 -7.13 -21.52 43.32
CA GLU A 6 -6.97 -20.45 42.32
C GLU A 6 -5.66 -20.59 41.52
N CYS A 7 -4.65 -21.26 42.08
CA CYS A 7 -3.38 -21.50 41.38
C CYS A 7 -3.51 -22.60 40.32
N THR A 8 -4.30 -23.65 40.57
CA THR A 8 -4.53 -24.73 39.59
C THR A 8 -5.36 -24.29 38.39
N THR A 9 -6.30 -23.35 38.56
CA THR A 9 -7.12 -22.83 37.45
C THR A 9 -6.37 -21.79 36.61
N ALA A 10 -5.48 -21.00 37.23
CA ALA A 10 -4.62 -20.02 36.55
C ALA A 10 -3.49 -20.65 35.70
N ASN A 11 -3.19 -21.93 35.90
CA ASN A 11 -2.13 -22.67 35.20
C ASN A 11 -2.66 -23.58 34.08
N SER A 12 -3.96 -23.48 33.74
CA SER A 12 -4.52 -24.27 32.63
C SER A 12 -4.05 -23.75 31.27
N LEU A 13 -3.81 -24.67 30.31
CA LEU A 13 -3.38 -24.35 28.95
C LEU A 13 -4.23 -23.25 28.28
N PRO A 14 -5.58 -23.27 28.40
CA PRO A 14 -6.43 -22.23 27.83
C PRO A 14 -6.21 -20.87 28.50
N ALA A 15 -6.13 -20.81 29.84
CA ALA A 15 -5.95 -19.55 30.57
C ALA A 15 -4.62 -18.86 30.25
N CYS A 16 -3.57 -19.65 29.98
CA CYS A 16 -2.27 -19.12 29.55
C CYS A 16 -2.30 -18.58 28.11
N CYS A 17 -2.95 -19.31 27.19
CA CYS A 17 -3.19 -18.86 25.83
C CYS A 17 -4.00 -17.55 25.80
N ASP A 18 -5.07 -17.49 26.60
CA ASP A 18 -5.93 -16.30 26.71
C ASP A 18 -5.16 -15.09 27.26
N LEU A 19 -4.25 -15.31 28.23
CA LEU A 19 -3.40 -14.25 28.77
C LEU A 19 -2.39 -13.75 27.73
N LEU A 20 -1.78 -14.65 26.96
CA LEU A 20 -0.82 -14.31 25.90
C LEU A 20 -1.50 -13.58 24.74
N GLN A 21 -2.72 -14.00 24.41
CA GLN A 21 -3.52 -13.36 23.37
C GLN A 21 -4.06 -12.00 23.82
N SER A 22 -4.47 -11.86 25.09
CA SER A 22 -4.84 -10.58 25.70
C SER A 22 -3.66 -9.62 25.76
N TYR A 23 -2.47 -10.10 26.13
CA TYR A 23 -1.22 -9.35 26.14
C TYR A 23 -0.81 -8.87 24.74
N TYR A 24 -0.84 -9.76 23.74
CA TYR A 24 -0.57 -9.41 22.35
C TYR A 24 -1.57 -8.39 21.81
N LYS A 25 -2.86 -8.54 22.13
CA LYS A 25 -3.90 -7.61 21.71
C LYS A 25 -3.73 -6.23 22.36
N ALA A 26 -3.34 -6.18 23.63
CA ALA A 26 -2.97 -4.95 24.33
C ALA A 26 -1.75 -4.28 23.66
N LEU A 27 -0.72 -5.05 23.30
CA LEU A 27 0.45 -4.57 22.55
C LEU A 27 0.09 -4.00 21.18
N CYS A 28 -0.85 -4.60 20.44
CA CYS A 28 -1.30 -4.09 19.15
C CYS A 28 -2.16 -2.82 19.25
N THR A 29 -2.85 -2.59 20.37
CA THR A 29 -3.63 -1.37 20.61
C THR A 29 -2.80 -0.18 21.09
N VAL A 30 -1.57 -0.41 21.57
CA VAL A 30 -0.61 0.67 21.77
C VAL A 30 0.00 0.99 20.40
N GLU A 31 -0.53 2.05 19.79
CA GLU A 31 -0.19 2.65 18.49
C GLU A 31 1.32 2.64 18.14
N PRO A 32 1.71 2.56 16.84
CA PRO A 32 3.07 2.28 16.36
C PRO A 32 4.07 3.44 16.49
N GLN A 33 3.84 4.40 17.39
CA GLN A 33 4.68 5.59 17.60
C GLN A 33 5.76 5.42 18.67
N SER A 34 6.08 4.17 19.01
CA SER A 34 7.31 3.82 19.69
C SER A 34 7.75 2.47 19.15
N PRO A 35 9.05 2.28 18.86
CA PRO A 35 9.53 0.97 18.45
C PRO A 35 9.02 -0.03 19.48
N ILE A 36 8.30 -1.05 18.99
CA ILE A 36 7.99 -2.29 19.69
C ILE A 36 9.16 -2.50 20.65
N SER A 37 8.92 -2.39 21.96
CA SER A 37 9.99 -2.51 22.95
C SER A 37 10.84 -3.70 22.54
N LEU A 38 12.03 -3.40 22.03
CA LEU A 38 12.91 -4.34 21.33
C LEU A 38 13.62 -5.23 22.36
N ASP A 39 13.06 -5.32 23.56
CA ASP A 39 13.71 -5.93 24.68
C ASP A 39 13.35 -7.41 24.68
N LYS A 40 14.31 -8.19 24.19
CA LYS A 40 14.29 -9.65 24.08
C LYS A 40 13.86 -10.31 25.41
N ASP A 41 14.04 -9.61 26.51
CA ASP A 41 13.87 -10.08 27.87
C ASP A 41 12.41 -10.30 28.28
N HIS A 42 11.45 -9.51 27.77
CA HIS A 42 10.02 -9.75 28.03
C HIS A 42 9.50 -11.02 27.36
N ILE A 43 9.88 -11.23 26.10
CA ILE A 43 9.52 -12.45 25.35
C ILE A 43 10.17 -13.65 26.03
N ASN A 44 11.45 -13.54 26.40
CA ASN A 44 12.19 -14.57 27.13
C ASN A 44 11.44 -15.00 28.40
N SER A 45 10.96 -14.07 29.22
CA SER A 45 10.18 -14.34 30.45
C SER A 45 8.93 -15.18 30.22
N VAL A 46 8.15 -14.86 29.18
CA VAL A 46 6.93 -15.63 28.81
C VAL A 46 7.30 -17.00 28.21
N THR A 47 8.43 -17.13 27.51
CA THR A 47 8.94 -18.47 27.13
C THR A 47 9.37 -19.30 28.33
N PHE A 48 9.95 -18.68 29.35
CA PHE A 48 10.37 -19.38 30.56
C PHE A 48 9.16 -19.99 31.29
N THR A 49 8.06 -19.26 31.51
CA THR A 49 6.87 -19.83 32.18
C THR A 49 6.34 -21.10 31.52
N ARG A 50 6.21 -21.10 30.19
CA ARG A 50 5.72 -22.25 29.43
C ARG A 50 6.66 -23.44 29.51
N TYR A 51 7.96 -23.20 29.40
CA TYR A 51 8.95 -24.27 29.45
C TYR A 51 9.11 -24.86 30.85
N ASN A 52 8.92 -24.06 31.91
CA ASN A 52 8.93 -24.57 33.29
C ASN A 52 7.80 -25.56 33.54
N LEU A 53 6.61 -25.32 32.98
CA LEU A 53 5.49 -26.26 33.08
C LEU A 53 5.81 -27.61 32.41
N GLU A 54 6.47 -27.58 31.25
CA GLU A 54 6.92 -28.79 30.54
C GLU A 54 8.01 -29.55 31.33
N LEU A 55 8.92 -28.85 31.99
CA LEU A 55 9.93 -29.48 32.84
C LEU A 55 9.33 -30.10 34.11
N HIS A 56 8.31 -29.46 34.67
CA HIS A 56 7.58 -29.96 35.83
C HIS A 56 6.86 -31.27 35.49
N GLU A 57 6.23 -31.35 34.30
CA GLU A 57 5.61 -32.58 33.80
C GLU A 57 6.63 -33.71 33.55
N LYS A 58 7.87 -33.37 33.22
CA LYS A 58 8.98 -34.32 33.03
C LYS A 58 9.74 -34.64 34.32
N GLU A 59 9.26 -34.19 35.48
CA GLU A 59 9.89 -34.36 36.80
C GLU A 59 11.33 -33.81 36.89
N GLU A 60 11.73 -32.89 35.99
CA GLU A 60 13.06 -32.29 35.96
C GLU A 60 13.17 -31.05 36.88
N ILE A 61 12.77 -31.19 38.14
CA ILE A 61 12.55 -30.08 39.08
C ILE A 61 13.79 -29.20 39.32
N ALA A 62 14.99 -29.79 39.37
CA ALA A 62 16.23 -29.00 39.49
C ALA A 62 16.44 -28.05 38.30
N LYS A 63 16.16 -28.50 37.08
CA LYS A 63 16.29 -27.66 35.87
C LYS A 63 15.19 -26.60 35.81
N GLU A 64 14.00 -26.93 36.31
CA GLU A 64 12.90 -25.98 36.48
C GLU A 64 13.30 -24.84 37.43
N ILE A 65 13.84 -25.15 38.62
CA ILE A 65 14.31 -24.15 39.59
C ILE A 65 15.38 -23.24 38.98
N ALA A 66 16.35 -23.82 38.26
CA ALA A 66 17.42 -23.05 37.64
C ALA A 66 16.88 -22.08 36.55
N ARG A 67 15.89 -22.51 35.76
CA ARG A 67 15.24 -21.67 34.75
C ARG A 67 14.31 -20.63 35.33
N LEU A 68 13.55 -20.95 36.39
CA LEU A 68 12.72 -19.99 37.12
C LEU A 68 13.58 -18.86 37.71
N LYS A 69 14.72 -19.19 38.33
CA LYS A 69 15.67 -18.19 38.84
C LYS A 69 16.21 -17.29 37.73
N SER A 70 16.58 -17.89 36.59
CA SER A 70 17.05 -17.12 35.42
C SER A 70 15.95 -16.23 34.83
N GLY A 71 14.70 -16.71 34.77
CA GLY A 71 13.56 -15.96 34.26
C GLY A 71 13.14 -14.80 35.14
N ILE A 72 13.20 -14.96 36.48
CA ILE A 72 12.96 -13.87 37.44
C ILE A 72 14.04 -12.80 37.32
N GLY A 73 15.31 -13.20 37.17
CA GLY A 73 16.41 -12.26 36.92
C GLY A 73 16.21 -11.45 35.63
N ALA A 74 15.86 -12.13 34.53
CA ALA A 74 15.53 -11.47 33.27
C ALA A 74 14.32 -10.53 33.37
N LEU A 75 13.29 -10.89 34.15
CA LEU A 75 12.12 -10.03 34.39
C LEU A 75 12.49 -8.78 35.19
N TYR A 76 13.40 -8.89 36.17
CA TYR A 76 13.88 -7.75 36.95
C TYR A 76 14.64 -6.74 36.08
N GLU A 77 15.58 -7.22 35.25
CA GLU A 77 16.29 -6.38 34.28
C GLU A 77 15.32 -5.72 33.29
N ALA A 78 14.36 -6.47 32.79
CA ALA A 78 13.38 -5.94 31.85
C ALA A 78 12.40 -4.93 32.49
N LYS A 79 12.14 -5.03 33.81
CA LYS A 79 11.35 -4.05 34.57
C LYS A 79 12.14 -2.76 34.82
N GLN A 80 13.45 -2.86 35.08
CA GLN A 80 14.35 -1.70 35.18
C GLN A 80 14.43 -0.95 33.83
N SER A 81 14.67 -1.68 32.74
CA SER A 81 14.82 -1.14 31.39
C SER A 81 13.53 -0.53 30.83
N SER A 82 12.37 -1.16 31.09
CA SER A 82 11.06 -0.74 30.57
C SER A 82 10.32 0.28 31.44
N SER A 83 10.85 0.68 32.61
CA SER A 83 10.13 1.55 33.56
C SER A 83 9.90 2.99 33.09
N LYS A 84 10.63 3.46 32.06
CA LYS A 84 10.51 4.81 31.53
C LYS A 84 9.49 4.86 30.38
N GLY A 85 8.20 4.97 30.71
CA GLY A 85 7.13 5.27 29.74
C GLY A 85 6.27 4.09 29.28
N ALA A 86 6.35 2.94 29.95
CA ALA A 86 5.48 1.80 29.65
C ALA A 86 4.01 2.07 30.01
N ALA A 87 3.09 1.53 29.19
CA ALA A 87 1.66 1.58 29.46
C ALA A 87 1.30 0.82 30.76
N GLN A 88 0.33 1.32 31.53
CA GLN A 88 -0.05 0.74 32.83
C GLN A 88 -0.43 -0.75 32.73
N GLN A 89 -1.12 -1.15 31.66
CA GLN A 89 -1.53 -2.55 31.43
C GLN A 89 -0.33 -3.50 31.29
N LEU A 90 0.77 -3.03 30.71
CA LEU A 90 2.01 -3.79 30.58
C LEU A 90 2.66 -3.97 31.96
N LEU A 91 2.69 -2.93 32.79
CA LEU A 91 3.22 -3.00 34.15
C LEU A 91 2.40 -3.96 35.02
N ASP A 92 1.07 -3.92 34.92
CA ASP A 92 0.19 -4.83 35.65
C ASP A 92 0.40 -6.29 35.22
N ALA A 93 0.57 -6.54 33.92
CA ALA A 93 0.89 -7.86 33.40
C ALA A 93 2.25 -8.39 33.86
N ILE A 94 3.28 -7.53 33.88
CA ILE A 94 4.62 -7.88 34.39
C ILE A 94 4.57 -8.22 35.87
N ASN A 95 3.87 -7.43 36.69
CA ASN A 95 3.73 -7.71 38.14
C ASN A 95 2.95 -9.02 38.39
N LYS A 96 1.93 -9.31 37.59
CA LYS A 96 1.20 -10.59 37.66
C LYS A 96 2.09 -11.77 37.26
N LEU A 97 2.94 -11.60 36.26
CA LEU A 97 3.90 -12.61 35.83
C LEU A 97 4.99 -12.85 36.89
N GLU A 98 5.49 -11.77 37.51
CA GLU A 98 6.47 -11.81 38.60
C GLU A 98 5.94 -12.60 39.81
N THR A 99 4.68 -12.34 40.21
CA THR A 99 4.06 -13.09 41.32
C THR A 99 3.87 -14.57 40.97
N ASN A 100 3.45 -14.90 39.74
CA ASN A 100 3.30 -16.29 39.31
C ASN A 100 4.64 -17.05 39.29
N LEU A 101 5.70 -16.45 38.74
CA LEU A 101 7.04 -17.04 38.70
C LEU A 101 7.61 -17.28 40.11
N ASN A 102 7.44 -16.32 41.02
CA ASN A 102 7.89 -16.47 42.41
C ASN A 102 7.13 -17.59 43.14
N CYS A 103 5.81 -17.66 42.99
CA CYS A 103 5.02 -18.77 43.56
C CYS A 103 5.43 -20.13 42.99
N ASN A 104 5.75 -20.21 41.69
CA ASN A 104 6.22 -21.44 41.07
C ASN A 104 7.61 -21.84 41.58
N LEU A 105 8.51 -20.87 41.76
CA LEU A 105 9.85 -21.11 42.31
C LEU A 105 9.77 -21.63 43.74
N GLU A 106 8.97 -21.00 44.60
CA GLU A 106 8.78 -21.46 45.99
C GLU A 106 8.23 -22.89 46.04
N ARG A 107 7.28 -23.22 45.17
CA ARG A 107 6.71 -24.57 45.06
C ARG A 107 7.76 -25.59 44.62
N ALA A 108 8.46 -25.33 43.52
CA ALA A 108 9.46 -26.22 42.97
C ALA A 108 10.63 -26.44 43.95
N VAL A 109 11.09 -25.40 44.65
CA VAL A 109 12.12 -25.52 45.69
C VAL A 109 11.61 -26.38 46.85
N LYS A 110 10.40 -26.15 47.34
CA LYS A 110 9.82 -26.93 48.44
C LYS A 110 9.63 -28.40 48.08
N GLU A 111 9.24 -28.70 46.85
CA GLU A 111 9.11 -30.08 46.36
C GLU A 111 10.47 -30.74 46.15
N ASN A 112 11.44 -30.01 45.62
CA ASN A 112 12.80 -30.51 45.49
C ASN A 112 13.43 -30.81 46.85
N ASP A 113 13.22 -29.96 47.85
CA ASP A 113 13.80 -30.16 49.19
C ASP A 113 13.10 -31.29 49.99
N ARG A 114 11.89 -31.70 49.58
CA ARG A 114 11.08 -32.70 50.31
C ARG A 114 10.95 -34.05 49.61
N VAL A 115 11.01 -34.07 48.29
CA VAL A 115 10.69 -35.25 47.46
C VAL A 115 11.87 -35.63 46.58
N TYR A 116 12.34 -34.70 45.75
CA TYR A 116 13.26 -35.04 44.66
C TYR A 116 14.75 -34.98 45.04
N LEU A 117 15.12 -34.10 45.98
CA LEU A 117 16.47 -33.87 46.51
C LEU A 117 17.55 -33.76 45.42
N THR A 118 17.19 -33.16 44.28
CA THR A 118 18.11 -33.03 43.13
C THR A 118 18.93 -31.75 43.22
N ARG A 119 20.20 -31.82 42.79
CA ARG A 119 21.09 -30.66 42.78
C ARG A 119 20.70 -29.70 41.66
N VAL A 120 20.43 -28.44 42.03
CA VAL A 120 20.12 -27.39 41.06
C VAL A 120 21.35 -27.08 40.19
N PRO A 121 21.27 -27.19 38.86
CA PRO A 121 22.36 -26.88 37.95
C PRO A 121 22.58 -25.36 37.82
N PRO A 122 23.81 -24.90 37.52
CA PRO A 122 24.09 -23.50 37.25
C PRO A 122 23.46 -23.05 35.91
N ALA A 123 23.05 -21.79 35.82
CA ALA A 123 22.37 -21.26 34.63
C ALA A 123 23.19 -21.40 33.33
N SER A 124 24.52 -21.37 33.41
CA SER A 124 25.43 -21.55 32.27
C SER A 124 25.46 -22.99 31.70
N SER A 125 24.97 -23.97 32.45
CA SER A 125 24.89 -25.37 32.01
C SER A 125 23.57 -25.73 31.32
N LEU A 126 22.62 -24.79 31.28
CA LEU A 126 21.32 -24.99 30.66
C LEU A 126 21.41 -24.75 29.15
N LEU A 127 20.85 -25.68 28.37
CA LEU A 127 20.74 -25.51 26.93
C LEU A 127 19.80 -24.33 26.59
N PRO A 128 20.20 -23.44 25.67
CA PRO A 128 19.33 -22.40 25.12
C PRO A 128 18.07 -23.00 24.51
N LEU A 129 16.94 -22.31 24.65
CA LEU A 129 15.67 -22.75 24.10
C LEU A 129 15.69 -22.63 22.56
N PRO A 130 15.24 -23.66 21.82
CA PRO A 130 15.14 -23.58 20.36
C PRO A 130 14.05 -22.58 19.95
N ALA A 131 14.39 -21.63 19.09
CA ALA A 131 13.45 -20.68 18.52
C ALA A 131 12.82 -21.24 17.24
N PHE A 132 11.50 -21.12 17.10
CA PHE A 132 10.76 -21.54 15.91
C PHE A 132 10.02 -20.35 15.31
N SER A 133 10.30 -20.00 14.04
CA SER A 133 9.62 -18.88 13.37
C SER A 133 8.26 -19.32 12.87
N MET A 134 7.19 -18.81 13.49
CA MET A 134 5.80 -19.13 13.13
C MET A 134 5.21 -18.20 12.06
N VAL A 135 5.93 -17.15 11.66
CA VAL A 135 5.43 -16.13 10.73
C VAL A 135 6.40 -15.99 9.56
N LYS A 136 5.82 -15.84 8.37
CA LYS A 136 6.52 -15.48 7.13
C LYS A 136 5.98 -14.14 6.66
N SER A 137 6.85 -13.26 6.17
CA SER A 137 6.41 -12.05 5.49
C SER A 137 5.67 -12.42 4.21
N LEU A 138 4.47 -11.86 4.02
CA LEU A 138 3.66 -12.05 2.81
C LEU A 138 3.73 -10.77 1.96
N SER A 139 3.74 -10.94 0.64
CA SER A 139 3.73 -9.81 -0.29
C SER A 139 2.32 -9.21 -0.33
N MET A 140 2.23 -7.89 -0.13
CA MET A 140 0.94 -7.18 -0.04
C MET A 140 0.11 -7.28 -1.33
N ASN A 141 0.78 -7.52 -2.46
CA ASN A 141 0.14 -7.74 -3.76
C ASN A 141 -0.77 -8.97 -3.80
N GLU A 142 -0.48 -10.01 -3.01
CA GLU A 142 -1.29 -11.24 -2.99
C GLU A 142 -2.52 -11.12 -2.08
N VAL A 143 -2.45 -10.27 -1.05
CA VAL A 143 -3.52 -10.09 -0.06
C VAL A 143 -4.50 -8.99 -0.47
N LEU A 144 -4.01 -7.94 -1.14
CA LEU A 144 -4.78 -6.77 -1.55
C LEU A 144 -4.85 -6.64 -3.07
N ASP A 145 -5.11 -7.75 -3.78
CA ASP A 145 -5.34 -7.72 -5.22
C ASP A 145 -6.73 -7.15 -5.55
N ALA A 146 -6.86 -5.83 -5.44
CA ALA A 146 -8.02 -5.08 -5.90
C ALA A 146 -8.03 -4.88 -7.44
N SER A 147 -7.04 -5.43 -8.17
CA SER A 147 -6.97 -5.32 -9.64
C SER A 147 -8.17 -5.96 -10.34
N LYS A 148 -8.82 -6.92 -9.68
CA LYS A 148 -10.02 -7.62 -10.19
C LYS A 148 -11.22 -6.69 -10.31
N GLU A 149 -11.34 -5.66 -9.48
CA GLU A 149 -12.44 -4.71 -9.50
C GLU A 149 -12.02 -3.39 -10.16
N LYS A 150 -12.35 -3.24 -11.45
CA LYS A 150 -12.07 -2.01 -12.20
C LYS A 150 -13.20 -1.00 -12.04
N MET A 151 -13.24 -0.32 -10.90
CA MET A 151 -14.24 0.73 -10.62
C MET A 151 -14.17 1.92 -11.61
N PHE A 152 -13.00 2.18 -12.19
CA PHE A 152 -12.75 3.31 -13.09
C PHE A 152 -12.38 2.88 -14.51
N ALA A 153 -12.94 1.77 -15.00
CA ALA A 153 -12.65 1.27 -16.36
C ALA A 153 -12.95 2.28 -17.48
N SER A 154 -13.89 3.21 -17.24
CA SER A 154 -14.25 4.27 -18.18
C SER A 154 -13.37 5.53 -18.05
N LEU A 155 -12.52 5.62 -17.02
CA LEU A 155 -11.69 6.79 -16.82
C LEU A 155 -10.47 6.71 -17.75
N VAL A 156 -10.35 7.71 -18.62
CA VAL A 156 -9.18 7.82 -19.50
C VAL A 156 -7.99 8.33 -18.69
N PRO A 157 -6.81 7.69 -18.79
CA PRO A 157 -5.62 8.16 -18.09
C PRO A 157 -5.18 9.56 -18.56
N ASP A 158 -4.72 10.38 -17.61
CA ASP A 158 -4.19 11.73 -17.88
C ASP A 158 -3.09 11.75 -18.94
N SER A 159 -2.28 10.69 -19.02
CA SER A 159 -1.24 10.55 -20.04
C SER A 159 -1.82 10.57 -21.45
N SER A 160 -2.94 9.87 -21.67
CA SER A 160 -3.61 9.79 -22.96
C SER A 160 -4.32 11.09 -23.30
N ALA A 161 -4.99 11.72 -22.32
CA ALA A 161 -5.63 13.02 -22.50
C ALA A 161 -4.60 14.11 -22.89
N LYS A 162 -3.45 14.15 -22.20
CA LYS A 162 -2.35 15.08 -22.53
C LYS A 162 -1.75 14.80 -23.91
N ALA A 163 -1.61 13.54 -24.29
CA ALA A 163 -1.10 13.17 -25.61
C ALA A 163 -2.05 13.61 -26.74
N LEU A 164 -3.37 13.41 -26.56
CA LEU A 164 -4.38 13.88 -27.52
C LEU A 164 -4.36 15.40 -27.67
N SER A 165 -4.27 16.14 -26.56
CA SER A 165 -4.18 17.61 -26.61
C SER A 165 -2.97 18.10 -27.40
N LYS A 166 -1.80 17.46 -27.23
CA LYS A 166 -0.60 17.78 -28.02
C LYS A 166 -0.78 17.45 -29.49
N TYR A 167 -1.38 16.30 -29.79
CA TYR A 167 -1.62 15.87 -31.16
C TYR A 167 -2.54 16.85 -31.89
N THR A 168 -3.65 17.26 -31.28
CA THR A 168 -4.57 18.22 -31.89
C THR A 168 -3.91 19.57 -32.15
N GLU A 169 -3.10 20.08 -31.20
CA GLU A 169 -2.33 21.31 -31.40
C GLU A 169 -1.37 21.20 -32.59
N THR A 170 -0.60 20.11 -32.68
CA THR A 170 0.30 19.89 -33.82
C THR A 170 -0.43 19.73 -35.15
N LEU A 171 -1.61 19.12 -35.16
CA LEU A 171 -2.43 19.00 -36.36
C LEU A 171 -2.94 20.36 -36.82
N ASP A 172 -3.46 21.17 -35.90
CA ASP A 172 -3.97 22.50 -36.20
C ASP A 172 -2.86 23.39 -36.79
N ASP A 173 -1.64 23.30 -36.24
CA ASP A 173 -0.46 23.98 -36.77
C ASP A 173 -0.10 23.54 -38.20
N ILE A 174 -0.14 22.24 -38.47
CA ILE A 174 0.12 21.68 -39.80
C ILE A 174 -0.95 22.14 -40.80
N ILE A 175 -2.23 22.06 -40.43
CA ILE A 175 -3.35 22.45 -41.29
C ILE A 175 -3.24 23.93 -41.64
N ARG A 176 -3.01 24.79 -40.63
CA ARG A 176 -2.82 26.23 -40.82
C ARG A 176 -1.64 26.54 -41.73
N THR A 177 -0.49 25.92 -41.50
CA THR A 177 0.72 26.11 -42.33
C THR A 177 0.48 25.68 -43.78
N GLN A 178 -0.22 24.56 -43.99
CA GLN A 178 -0.55 24.09 -45.33
C GLN A 178 -1.56 25.00 -46.05
N ALA A 179 -2.59 25.47 -45.33
CA ALA A 179 -3.57 26.41 -45.87
C ALA A 179 -2.92 27.74 -46.28
N GLU A 180 -2.08 28.31 -45.41
CA GLU A 180 -1.32 29.54 -45.70
C GLU A 180 -0.39 29.36 -46.91
N LYS A 181 0.34 28.24 -46.98
CA LYS A 181 1.24 27.94 -48.11
C LYS A 181 0.47 27.75 -49.42
N LEU A 182 -0.71 27.14 -49.37
CA LEU A 182 -1.58 26.98 -50.54
C LEU A 182 -2.09 28.34 -51.01
N GLN A 183 -2.58 29.17 -50.08
CA GLN A 183 -3.06 30.52 -50.36
C GLN A 183 -1.96 31.38 -50.99
N GLN A 184 -0.76 31.42 -50.39
CA GLN A 184 0.39 32.17 -50.92
C GLN A 184 0.78 31.72 -52.34
N ARG A 185 0.77 30.41 -52.60
CA ARG A 185 1.08 29.89 -53.94
C ARG A 185 -0.01 30.22 -54.96
N SER A 186 -1.27 30.19 -54.54
CA SER A 186 -2.40 30.58 -55.39
C SER A 186 -2.31 32.06 -55.75
N GLU A 187 -2.04 32.94 -54.78
CA GLU A 187 -1.82 34.37 -54.98
C GLU A 187 -0.61 34.62 -55.90
N LEU A 188 0.50 33.93 -55.68
CA LEU A 188 1.68 34.02 -56.55
C LEU A 188 1.34 33.62 -57.99
N ALA A 189 0.60 32.53 -58.18
CA ALA A 189 0.19 32.08 -59.51
C ALA A 189 -0.74 33.11 -60.18
N GLN A 190 -1.69 33.69 -59.45
CA GLN A 190 -2.55 34.76 -59.96
C GLN A 190 -1.74 35.98 -60.38
N VAL A 191 -0.77 36.41 -59.58
CA VAL A 191 0.13 37.53 -59.91
C VAL A 191 0.93 37.21 -61.18
N ARG A 192 1.52 36.02 -61.30
CA ARG A 192 2.29 35.63 -62.50
C ARG A 192 1.44 35.53 -63.75
N LEU A 193 0.22 34.99 -63.66
CA LEU A 193 -0.71 34.94 -64.79
C LEU A 193 -1.10 36.35 -65.23
N ASN A 194 -1.37 37.25 -64.28
CA ASN A 194 -1.66 38.64 -64.56
C ASN A 194 -0.46 39.39 -65.16
N GLU A 195 0.78 39.12 -64.71
CA GLU A 195 2.01 39.66 -65.33
C GLU A 195 2.20 39.21 -66.79
N MET A 196 1.61 38.06 -67.16
CA MET A 196 1.62 37.53 -68.53
C MET A 196 0.38 37.95 -69.34
N ASP A 197 -0.45 38.86 -68.81
CA ASP A 197 -1.75 39.27 -69.37
C ASP A 197 -2.65 38.06 -69.69
N LEU A 198 -2.57 36.98 -68.91
CA LEU A 198 -3.42 35.79 -69.06
C LEU A 198 -4.63 35.90 -68.12
N PRO A 199 -5.85 35.54 -68.58
CA PRO A 199 -6.16 34.84 -69.84
C PRO A 199 -6.38 35.75 -71.06
N ASP A 200 -6.30 37.07 -70.91
CA ASP A 200 -6.70 38.04 -71.93
C ASP A 200 -5.89 37.94 -73.23
N SER A 201 -4.60 37.62 -73.12
CA SER A 201 -3.71 37.35 -74.27
C SER A 201 -4.21 36.18 -75.14
N ILE A 202 -4.81 35.15 -74.53
CA ILE A 202 -5.41 34.01 -75.26
C ILE A 202 -6.74 34.42 -75.89
N LEU A 203 -7.59 35.12 -75.14
CA LEU A 203 -8.90 35.58 -75.61
C LEU A 203 -8.78 36.57 -76.78
N ALA A 204 -7.76 37.44 -76.78
CA ALA A 204 -7.48 38.35 -77.90
C ALA A 204 -7.05 37.61 -79.18
N LEU A 205 -6.39 36.46 -79.04
CA LEU A 205 -5.98 35.61 -80.16
C LEU A 205 -7.14 34.78 -80.73
N GLU A 206 -8.08 34.37 -79.88
CA GLU A 206 -9.21 33.51 -80.27
C GLU A 206 -10.29 34.22 -81.11
N GLY A 207 -10.33 35.56 -81.14
CA GLY A 207 -11.10 36.30 -82.14
C GLY A 207 -12.61 36.01 -82.16
N ASN A 208 -13.18 35.49 -81.07
CA ASN A 208 -14.62 35.28 -80.93
C ASN A 208 -15.18 36.36 -79.99
N PHE A 209 -16.13 37.15 -80.48
CA PHE A 209 -16.98 37.99 -79.63
C PHE A 209 -17.84 37.09 -78.72
N THR A 210 -17.29 36.65 -77.60
CA THR A 210 -18.06 36.08 -76.50
C THR A 210 -18.40 37.16 -75.49
N LEU A 211 -19.62 37.11 -74.95
CA LEU A 211 -20.15 38.00 -73.90
C LEU A 211 -19.06 38.34 -72.86
N ALA A 212 -18.94 39.63 -72.49
CA ALA A 212 -17.93 40.11 -71.56
C ALA A 212 -17.85 39.22 -70.30
N THR A 213 -16.64 38.81 -69.92
CA THR A 213 -16.39 37.77 -68.90
C THR A 213 -17.08 38.04 -67.56
N ALA A 214 -17.20 39.32 -67.18
CA ALA A 214 -17.94 39.75 -65.99
C ALA A 214 -19.43 39.37 -66.07
N LEU A 215 -20.11 39.68 -67.18
CA LEU A 215 -21.52 39.34 -67.39
C LEU A 215 -21.74 37.82 -67.44
N LYS A 216 -20.80 37.05 -68.02
CA LYS A 216 -20.89 35.59 -68.01
C LYS A 216 -20.84 35.03 -66.59
N LYS A 217 -19.94 35.56 -65.75
CA LYS A 217 -19.80 35.14 -64.35
C LYS A 217 -21.04 35.52 -63.52
N ASP A 218 -21.60 36.71 -63.73
CA ASP A 218 -22.82 37.13 -63.05
C ASP A 218 -24.02 36.26 -63.44
N VAL A 219 -24.16 35.93 -64.73
CA VAL A 219 -25.20 35.01 -65.23
C VAL A 219 -25.03 33.60 -64.63
N GLU A 220 -23.79 33.10 -64.55
CA GLU A 220 -23.50 31.80 -63.95
C GLU A 220 -23.77 31.78 -62.44
N ALA A 221 -23.46 32.87 -61.73
CA ALA A 221 -23.78 33.02 -60.31
C ALA A 221 -25.30 33.02 -60.07
N VAL A 222 -26.07 33.74 -60.88
CA VAL A 222 -27.55 33.71 -60.84
C VAL A 222 -28.08 32.30 -61.11
N ASN A 223 -27.46 31.57 -62.04
CA ASN A 223 -27.85 30.19 -62.34
C ASN A 223 -27.53 29.21 -61.19
N ILE A 224 -26.39 29.39 -60.52
CA ILE A 224 -26.02 28.61 -59.32
C ILE A 224 -26.99 28.88 -58.16
N CYS A 225 -27.47 30.12 -58.02
CA CYS A 225 -28.50 30.48 -57.03
C CYS A 225 -29.91 29.99 -57.40
N GLY A 226 -30.06 29.08 -58.36
CA GLY A 226 -31.34 28.47 -58.73
C GLY A 226 -32.05 29.16 -59.90
N GLY A 227 -31.41 30.15 -60.53
CA GLY A 227 -31.94 30.83 -61.71
C GLY A 227 -33.30 31.50 -61.45
N PRO A 228 -34.12 31.73 -62.49
CA PRO A 228 -35.43 32.37 -62.33
C PRO A 228 -36.42 31.53 -61.50
N THR A 229 -36.22 30.20 -61.45
CA THR A 229 -37.08 29.29 -60.67
C THR A 229 -36.90 29.45 -59.16
N GLY A 230 -35.70 29.85 -58.71
CA GLY A 230 -35.45 30.16 -57.29
C GLY A 230 -36.23 31.39 -56.80
N LEU A 231 -36.47 32.37 -57.68
CA LEU A 231 -37.22 33.59 -57.35
C LEU A 231 -38.73 33.35 -57.28
N GLU A 232 -39.28 32.43 -58.08
CA GLU A 232 -40.71 32.07 -58.05
C GLU A 232 -41.09 31.20 -56.83
N ALA A 233 -40.12 30.56 -56.17
CA ALA A 233 -40.35 29.80 -54.95
C ALA A 233 -40.46 30.68 -53.69
N GLU A 234 -40.11 31.97 -53.79
CA GLU A 234 -40.01 32.91 -52.68
C GLU A 234 -41.03 34.07 -52.77
N LEU A 235 -41.94 34.02 -53.78
CA LEU A 235 -43.11 34.88 -53.97
C LEU A 235 -44.41 34.17 -53.55
#